data_AF-A0A427XTA6-F1
#
_entry.id   AF-A0A427XTA6-F1
#
_cell.length_a   1.000
_cell.length_b   1.000
_cell.length_c   1.000
_cell.angle_alpha   90.00
_cell.angle_beta   90.00
_cell.angle_gamma   90.00
#
_symmetry.space_group_name_H-M   'P 1'
#
loop_
_entity.id
_entity.type
_entity.pdbx_description
1 polymer ?
#
loop_
_entity_poly.entity_id
_entity_poly.type
_entity_poly.pdbx_seq_one_letter_code
_entity_poly.pdbx_strand_id
1 'polypeptide(L)'
;MAAPTAPAMQFPSAPPTRRSSPGNTPIFTIRPRRPEDLAPLAVVLAEQQPRSLYPISWPLPFPVDDFLQRDGELAAFVAEDNRTGETVGHVSVCGCIEPPKDPKEAAELDAVWAAGHGCAVSELRIIGVLFTDPAYAGTGMGSALFNAAIEVARKDGGRPVLDCLRTNTGPLAFYQRRGWKMVGTWHNTIWVPGEELLVDLFILPDDK
;
A
#
# COMPACT_ATOMS: atom_id res chain seq x y z
N MET A 1 -8.03 8.89 38.24
CA MET A 1 -8.51 7.82 37.33
C MET A 1 -7.50 7.69 36.22
N ALA A 2 -6.74 6.60 36.21
CA ALA A 2 -5.70 6.35 35.20
C ALA A 2 -6.34 5.69 33.96
N ALA A 3 -5.98 6.16 32.77
CA ALA A 3 -6.42 5.57 31.51
C ALA A 3 -5.81 4.17 31.31
N PRO A 4 -6.52 3.21 30.71
CA PRO A 4 -5.98 1.89 30.47
C PRO A 4 -4.92 1.93 29.36
N THR A 5 -3.74 1.40 29.63
CA THR A 5 -2.65 1.19 28.68
C THR A 5 -3.08 0.12 27.67
N ALA A 6 -3.09 0.45 26.38
CA ALA A 6 -3.31 -0.51 25.30
C ALA A 6 -2.16 -1.55 25.27
N PRO A 7 -2.45 -2.84 25.02
CA PRO A 7 -1.41 -3.87 24.95
C PRO A 7 -0.54 -3.65 23.70
N ALA A 8 0.78 -3.72 23.87
CA ALA A 8 1.73 -3.69 22.77
C ALA A 8 1.47 -4.88 21.83
N MET A 9 1.15 -4.59 20.56
CA MET A 9 1.02 -5.62 19.52
C MET A 9 2.36 -6.35 19.34
N GLN A 10 2.33 -7.66 19.56
CA GLN A 10 3.48 -8.53 19.33
C GLN A 10 3.48 -8.99 17.86
N PHE A 11 4.56 -8.66 17.15
CA PHE A 11 4.78 -9.09 15.77
C PHE A 11 5.24 -10.56 15.74
N PRO A 12 4.61 -11.43 14.94
CA PRO A 12 5.16 -12.75 14.68
C PRO A 12 6.46 -12.63 13.87
N SER A 13 7.43 -13.49 14.19
CA SER A 13 8.64 -13.67 13.39
C SER A 13 8.28 -14.11 11.96
N ALA A 14 9.08 -13.65 10.99
CA ALA A 14 8.85 -13.83 9.55
C ALA A 14 8.45 -15.27 9.16
N PRO A 15 7.52 -15.45 8.19
CA PRO A 15 7.17 -16.79 7.69
C PRO A 15 8.37 -17.44 6.97
N PRO A 16 8.44 -18.79 6.97
CA PRO A 16 9.53 -19.51 6.33
C PRO A 16 9.53 -19.25 4.81
N THR A 17 10.64 -18.71 4.31
CA THR A 17 10.89 -18.53 2.89
C THR A 17 10.88 -19.86 2.16
N ARG A 18 10.14 -19.91 1.05
CA ARG A 18 10.16 -21.03 0.10
C ARG A 18 11.61 -21.32 -0.28
N ARG A 19 12.08 -22.57 -0.10
CA ARG A 19 13.48 -22.96 -0.33
C ARG A 19 13.96 -22.47 -1.71
N SER A 20 14.83 -21.47 -1.69
CA SER A 20 15.63 -21.04 -2.81
C SER A 20 16.63 -22.14 -3.16
N SER A 21 16.91 -22.32 -4.45
CA SER A 21 18.03 -23.13 -4.92
C SER A 21 19.32 -22.70 -4.19
N PRO A 22 20.21 -23.65 -3.82
CA PRO A 22 21.41 -23.30 -3.06
C PRO A 22 22.33 -22.43 -3.93
N GLY A 23 22.51 -21.15 -3.55
CA GLY A 23 23.51 -20.27 -4.15
C GLY A 23 23.11 -18.80 -4.36
N ASN A 24 21.82 -18.44 -4.31
CA ASN A 24 21.39 -17.05 -4.51
C ASN A 24 20.83 -16.47 -3.21
N THR A 25 21.65 -15.72 -2.47
CA THR A 25 21.18 -14.87 -1.38
C THR A 25 20.15 -13.90 -1.95
N PRO A 26 18.95 -13.77 -1.35
CA PRO A 26 17.99 -12.78 -1.81
C PRO A 26 18.65 -11.39 -1.78
N ILE A 27 18.47 -10.60 -2.83
CA ILE A 27 19.09 -9.27 -2.93
C ILE A 27 18.44 -8.24 -2.01
N PHE A 28 17.23 -8.52 -1.51
CA PHE A 28 16.50 -7.65 -0.58
C PHE A 28 15.79 -8.48 0.50
N THR A 29 15.42 -7.81 1.60
CA THR A 29 14.56 -8.35 2.66
C THR A 29 13.36 -7.43 2.89
N ILE A 30 12.19 -8.00 3.14
CA ILE A 30 11.00 -7.22 3.53
C ILE A 30 10.94 -7.16 5.06
N ARG A 31 10.76 -5.95 5.60
CA ARG A 31 10.61 -5.73 7.05
C ARG A 31 9.64 -4.59 7.34
N PRO A 32 9.10 -4.50 8.57
CA PRO A 32 8.35 -3.33 9.00
C PRO A 32 9.16 -2.04 8.81
N ARG A 33 8.47 -0.99 8.36
CA ARG A 33 9.02 0.35 8.25
C ARG A 33 9.27 0.93 9.66
N ARG A 34 10.33 1.69 9.78
CA ARG A 34 10.75 2.41 10.98
C ARG A 34 10.78 3.92 10.69
N PRO A 35 10.73 4.78 11.72
CA PRO A 35 10.77 6.23 11.51
C PRO A 35 11.97 6.70 10.69
N GLU A 36 13.15 6.08 10.87
CA GLU A 36 14.37 6.40 10.15
C GLU A 36 14.32 6.09 8.64
N ASP A 37 13.37 5.27 8.17
CA ASP A 37 13.24 4.90 6.76
C ASP A 37 12.58 6.02 5.93
N LEU A 38 11.91 6.99 6.55
CA LEU A 38 11.15 8.04 5.86
C LEU A 38 11.99 8.86 4.88
N ALA A 39 13.13 9.38 5.35
CA ALA A 39 13.97 10.23 4.51
C ALA A 39 14.59 9.47 3.32
N PRO A 40 15.16 8.26 3.48
CA PRO A 40 15.57 7.43 2.34
C PRO A 40 14.43 7.09 1.38
N LEU A 41 13.25 6.76 1.89
CA LEU A 41 12.08 6.45 1.04
C LEU A 41 11.60 7.66 0.24
N ALA A 42 11.69 8.87 0.79
CA ALA A 42 11.34 10.10 0.08
C ALA A 42 12.24 10.32 -1.15
N VAL A 43 13.53 9.96 -1.04
CA VAL A 43 14.47 9.98 -2.17
C VAL A 43 14.04 8.98 -3.23
N VAL A 44 13.80 7.72 -2.85
CA VAL A 44 13.37 6.68 -3.80
C VAL A 44 12.05 7.04 -4.48
N LEU A 45 11.08 7.59 -3.74
CA LEU A 45 9.79 8.04 -4.28
C LEU A 45 10.00 9.11 -5.35
N ALA A 46 10.86 10.10 -5.09
CA ALA A 46 11.18 11.17 -6.02
C ALA A 46 11.88 10.66 -7.28
N GLU A 47 12.83 9.74 -7.13
CA GLU A 47 13.62 9.20 -8.25
C GLU A 47 12.79 8.32 -9.20
N GLN A 48 11.84 7.57 -8.66
CA GLN A 48 10.99 6.69 -9.47
C GLN A 48 9.83 7.45 -10.16
N GLN A 49 9.42 8.61 -9.63
CA GLN A 49 8.23 9.35 -10.09
C GLN A 49 8.26 9.69 -11.59
N PRO A 50 9.37 10.18 -12.19
CA PRO A 50 9.40 10.49 -13.62
C PRO A 50 9.19 9.28 -14.54
N ARG A 51 9.37 8.05 -14.03
CA ARG A 51 9.21 6.81 -14.81
C ARG A 51 7.86 6.15 -14.60
N SER A 52 7.31 6.23 -13.39
CA SER A 52 6.04 5.60 -13.04
C SER A 52 4.83 6.53 -13.13
N LEU A 53 5.06 7.85 -13.11
CA LEU A 53 4.06 8.89 -12.92
C LEU A 53 3.25 8.73 -11.63
N TYR A 54 3.79 7.97 -10.66
CA TYR A 54 3.24 7.84 -9.32
C TYR A 54 4.19 8.51 -8.33
N PRO A 55 3.73 9.36 -7.40
CA PRO A 55 2.39 9.92 -7.34
C PRO A 55 2.09 10.76 -8.59
N ILE A 56 0.81 10.86 -8.97
CA ILE A 56 0.39 11.62 -10.15
C ILE A 56 0.60 13.12 -9.97
N SER A 57 0.41 13.61 -8.75
CA SER A 57 0.75 14.98 -8.37
C SER A 57 2.19 15.00 -7.89
N TRP A 58 3.07 15.68 -8.63
CA TRP A 58 4.47 15.86 -8.26
C TRP A 58 5.01 17.22 -8.73
N PRO A 59 5.74 17.99 -7.89
CA PRO A 59 5.98 17.74 -6.48
C PRO A 59 4.68 17.74 -5.66
N LEU A 60 4.68 17.03 -4.53
CA LEU A 60 3.51 16.98 -3.65
C LEU A 60 3.19 18.38 -3.07
N PRO A 61 1.92 18.74 -2.90
CA PRO A 61 1.52 20.02 -2.31
C PRO A 61 1.66 20.07 -0.77
N PHE A 62 2.27 19.04 -0.17
CA PHE A 62 2.51 18.87 1.26
C PHE A 62 3.78 18.01 1.47
N PRO A 63 4.33 17.90 2.69
CA PRO A 63 5.53 17.11 2.96
C PRO A 63 5.45 15.66 2.46
N VAL A 64 6.54 15.14 1.91
CA VAL A 64 6.61 13.75 1.43
C VAL A 64 6.40 12.76 2.58
N ASP A 65 6.87 13.10 3.78
CA ASP A 65 6.72 12.25 4.97
C ASP A 65 5.24 12.00 5.31
N ASP A 66 4.37 13.02 5.15
CA ASP A 66 2.92 12.90 5.36
C ASP A 66 2.24 12.01 4.28
N PHE A 67 2.86 11.89 3.10
CA PHE A 67 2.42 10.96 2.06
C PHE A 67 2.85 9.51 2.37
N LEU A 68 4.05 9.35 2.92
CA LEU A 68 4.64 8.04 3.25
C LEU A 68 4.09 7.46 4.55
N GLN A 69 3.80 8.31 5.53
CA GLN A 69 3.19 7.98 6.81
C GLN A 69 1.85 8.70 6.93
N ARG A 70 0.80 8.05 6.46
CA ARG A 70 -0.54 8.63 6.48
C ARG A 70 -1.17 8.45 7.87
N ASP A 71 -2.04 9.38 8.23
CA ASP A 71 -2.93 9.19 9.36
C ASP A 71 -3.81 7.94 9.13
N GLY A 72 -4.08 7.18 10.20
CA GLY A 72 -4.76 5.89 10.10
C GLY A 72 -3.91 4.72 9.56
N GLU A 73 -2.59 4.90 9.42
CA GLU A 73 -1.66 3.80 9.09
C GLU A 73 -1.72 2.70 10.16
N LEU A 74 -1.99 1.47 9.73
CA LEU A 74 -2.01 0.27 10.57
C LEU A 74 -0.68 -0.49 10.49
N ALA A 75 -0.06 -0.48 9.31
CA ALA A 75 1.25 -1.09 9.08
C ALA A 75 1.89 -0.53 7.81
N ALA A 76 3.21 -0.53 7.76
CA ALA A 76 3.98 -0.26 6.56
C ALA A 76 5.21 -1.17 6.50
N PHE A 77 5.62 -1.51 5.27
CA PHE A 77 6.78 -2.34 5.01
C PHE A 77 7.72 -1.67 4.03
N VAL A 78 9.02 -1.94 4.22
CA VAL A 78 10.06 -1.57 3.28
C VAL A 78 10.75 -2.79 2.73
N ALA A 79 11.29 -2.65 1.52
CA ALA A 79 12.30 -3.54 0.99
C ALA A 79 13.66 -2.93 1.28
N GLU A 80 14.53 -3.65 1.98
CA GLU A 80 15.92 -3.25 2.26
C GLU A 80 16.87 -4.04 1.36
N ASP A 81 17.79 -3.39 0.65
CA ASP A 81 18.86 -4.10 -0.09
C ASP A 81 19.83 -4.72 0.93
N ASN A 82 20.03 -6.04 0.83
CA ASN A 82 20.87 -6.79 1.76
C ASN A 82 22.38 -6.49 1.62
N ARG A 83 22.78 -5.75 0.58
CA ARG A 83 24.17 -5.35 0.29
C ARG A 83 24.48 -3.96 0.83
N THR A 84 23.54 -3.02 0.70
CA THR A 84 23.74 -1.61 1.09
C THR A 84 23.06 -1.25 2.40
N GLY A 85 22.02 -2.00 2.80
CA GLY A 85 21.15 -1.67 3.94
C GLY A 85 20.17 -0.54 3.63
N GLU A 86 20.08 -0.08 2.38
CA GLU A 86 19.20 1.01 1.98
C GLU A 86 17.78 0.52 1.72
N THR A 87 16.79 1.33 2.07
CA THR A 87 15.40 1.07 1.72
C THR A 87 15.13 1.45 0.27
N VAL A 88 14.64 0.50 -0.52
CA VAL A 88 14.53 0.58 -1.99
C VAL A 88 13.10 0.30 -2.46
N GLY A 89 12.14 0.26 -1.55
CA GLY A 89 10.73 0.10 -1.88
C GLY A 89 9.86 0.17 -0.63
N HIS A 90 8.56 0.40 -0.84
CA HIS A 90 7.61 0.69 0.21
C HIS A 90 6.22 0.19 -0.13
N VAL A 91 5.44 -0.13 0.90
CA VAL A 91 3.99 -0.31 0.84
C VAL A 91 3.39 0.00 2.21
N SER A 92 2.18 0.55 2.22
CA SER A 92 1.41 0.85 3.44
C SER A 92 0.07 0.15 3.45
N VAL A 93 -0.44 -0.08 4.66
CA VAL A 93 -1.80 -0.57 4.95
C VAL A 93 -2.44 0.40 5.93
N CYS A 94 -3.54 1.03 5.51
CA CYS A 94 -4.32 1.95 6.34
C CYS A 94 -5.71 1.37 6.63
N GLY A 95 -6.30 1.75 7.75
CA GLY A 95 -7.71 1.49 8.01
C GLY A 95 -8.60 2.49 7.27
N CYS A 96 -9.84 2.09 6.95
CA CYS A 96 -10.87 3.04 6.49
C CYS A 96 -11.49 3.76 7.70
N ILE A 97 -10.71 4.52 8.46
CA ILE A 97 -11.23 5.43 9.49
C ILE A 97 -10.24 6.59 9.64
N GLU A 98 -10.43 7.65 8.85
CA GLU A 98 -10.15 9.04 9.22
C GLU A 98 -11.01 9.96 8.34
N PRO A 99 -11.52 11.09 8.85
CA PRO A 99 -12.36 11.96 8.06
C PRO A 99 -11.50 12.50 6.90
N PRO A 100 -11.85 12.23 5.64
CA PRO A 100 -11.22 12.94 4.53
C PRO A 100 -11.39 14.46 4.74
N LYS A 101 -10.54 15.24 4.06
CA LYS A 101 -10.70 16.71 3.99
C LYS A 101 -12.11 17.12 3.52
N ASP A 102 -12.82 16.24 2.80
CA ASP A 102 -14.27 16.27 2.57
C ASP A 102 -14.96 14.94 2.99
N PRO A 103 -15.61 14.88 4.17
CA PRO A 103 -16.24 13.68 4.75
C PRO A 103 -17.23 12.92 3.85
N LYS A 104 -17.83 13.57 2.85
CA LYS A 104 -18.84 12.92 2.00
C LYS A 104 -18.23 12.01 0.95
N GLU A 105 -17.18 12.46 0.25
CA GLU A 105 -16.64 11.70 -0.89
C GLU A 105 -15.87 10.45 -0.47
N ALA A 106 -15.11 10.45 0.65
CA ALA A 106 -14.44 9.21 1.08
C ALA A 106 -15.42 8.18 1.68
N ALA A 107 -16.50 8.64 2.32
CA ALA A 107 -17.55 7.74 2.77
C ALA A 107 -18.20 6.99 1.60
N GLU A 108 -18.28 7.62 0.41
CA GLU A 108 -18.82 6.99 -0.80
C GLU A 108 -17.85 5.97 -1.40
N LEU A 109 -16.54 6.24 -1.43
CA LEU A 109 -15.51 5.28 -1.85
C LEU A 109 -15.48 4.03 -0.96
N ASP A 110 -15.42 4.22 0.36
CA ASP A 110 -15.41 3.14 1.33
C ASP A 110 -16.69 2.28 1.24
N ALA A 111 -17.83 2.91 0.96
CA ALA A 111 -19.09 2.20 0.75
C ALA A 111 -19.07 1.28 -0.48
N VAL A 112 -18.41 1.68 -1.58
CA VAL A 112 -18.28 0.80 -2.77
C VAL A 112 -17.45 -0.44 -2.44
N TRP A 113 -16.35 -0.27 -1.73
CA TRP A 113 -15.53 -1.40 -1.27
C TRP A 113 -16.25 -2.30 -0.28
N ALA A 114 -16.90 -1.72 0.72
CA ALA A 114 -17.68 -2.43 1.72
C ALA A 114 -18.80 -3.26 1.07
N ALA A 115 -19.53 -2.68 0.11
CA ALA A 115 -20.54 -3.38 -0.66
C ALA A 115 -19.94 -4.50 -1.53
N GLY A 116 -18.78 -4.24 -2.17
CA GLY A 116 -18.08 -5.23 -2.97
C GLY A 116 -17.60 -6.46 -2.17
N HIS A 117 -17.12 -6.24 -0.95
CA HIS A 117 -16.74 -7.31 -0.01
C HIS A 117 -17.92 -7.95 0.72
N GLY A 118 -19.01 -7.20 0.91
CA GLY A 118 -20.11 -7.58 1.81
C GLY A 118 -19.73 -7.46 3.29
N CYS A 119 -18.95 -6.43 3.66
CA CYS A 119 -18.42 -6.22 5.01
C CYS A 119 -18.74 -4.80 5.52
N ALA A 120 -18.42 -4.52 6.78
CA ALA A 120 -18.44 -3.17 7.34
C ALA A 120 -17.19 -2.37 6.89
N VAL A 121 -17.32 -1.04 6.80
CA VAL A 121 -16.20 -0.14 6.43
C VAL A 121 -15.02 -0.28 7.39
N SER A 122 -15.28 -0.45 8.70
CA SER A 122 -14.23 -0.65 9.71
C SER A 122 -13.38 -1.92 9.50
N GLU A 123 -13.87 -2.87 8.70
CA GLU A 123 -13.15 -4.09 8.34
C GLU A 123 -12.20 -3.88 7.16
N LEU A 124 -12.38 -2.81 6.38
CA LEU A 124 -11.55 -2.53 5.20
C LEU A 124 -10.12 -2.18 5.58
N ARG A 125 -9.18 -2.57 4.72
CA ARG A 125 -7.73 -2.34 4.83
C ARG A 125 -7.20 -1.88 3.48
N ILE A 126 -6.93 -0.58 3.36
CA ILE A 126 -6.46 0.04 2.13
C ILE A 126 -4.97 -0.25 1.97
N ILE A 127 -4.59 -0.96 0.91
CA ILE A 127 -3.20 -1.15 0.52
C ILE A 127 -2.81 -0.06 -0.48
N GLY A 128 -1.84 0.77 -0.11
CA GLY A 128 -1.45 1.93 -0.90
C GLY A 128 0.01 2.30 -0.74
N VAL A 129 0.42 3.39 -1.40
CA VAL A 129 1.79 3.92 -1.36
C VAL A 129 2.81 2.84 -1.75
N LEU A 130 2.45 2.00 -2.73
CA LEU A 130 3.30 0.95 -3.25
C LEU A 130 4.23 1.51 -4.33
N PHE A 131 5.52 1.55 -4.06
CA PHE A 131 6.54 1.91 -5.04
C PHE A 131 7.84 1.14 -4.78
N THR A 132 8.66 1.03 -5.81
CA THR A 132 9.98 0.38 -5.75
C THR A 132 10.97 1.18 -6.57
N ASP A 133 12.22 1.16 -6.16
CA ASP A 133 13.34 1.65 -6.96
C ASP A 133 13.37 0.90 -8.31
N PRO A 134 13.36 1.63 -9.46
CA PRO A 134 13.44 1.05 -10.80
C PRO A 134 14.65 0.14 -11.03
N ALA A 135 15.75 0.32 -10.30
CA ALA A 135 16.93 -0.55 -10.37
C ALA A 135 16.63 -2.01 -9.95
N TYR A 136 15.53 -2.23 -9.23
CA TYR A 136 15.09 -3.54 -8.76
C TYR A 136 13.91 -4.10 -9.58
N ALA A 137 13.62 -3.51 -10.74
CA ALA A 137 12.61 -4.05 -11.65
C ALA A 137 12.92 -5.52 -12.02
N GLY A 138 11.88 -6.36 -12.05
CA GLY A 138 12.02 -7.78 -12.41
C GLY A 138 12.57 -8.69 -11.29
N THR A 139 12.91 -8.16 -10.12
CA THR A 139 13.46 -8.93 -8.98
C THR A 139 12.38 -9.61 -8.12
N GLY A 140 11.12 -9.27 -8.35
CA GLY A 140 9.99 -9.72 -7.54
C GLY A 140 9.71 -8.86 -6.29
N MET A 141 10.48 -7.79 -6.06
CA MET A 141 10.34 -6.90 -4.89
C MET A 141 8.93 -6.36 -4.68
N GLY A 142 8.32 -5.78 -5.73
CA GLY A 142 6.94 -5.27 -5.63
C GLY A 142 5.93 -6.36 -5.26
N SER A 143 6.15 -7.61 -5.69
CA SER A 143 5.29 -8.73 -5.28
C SER A 143 5.53 -9.14 -3.82
N ALA A 144 6.77 -9.11 -3.35
CA ALA A 144 7.11 -9.43 -1.97
C ALA A 144 6.53 -8.39 -0.99
N LEU A 145 6.66 -7.09 -1.31
CA LEU A 145 6.03 -6.00 -0.57
C LEU A 145 4.50 -6.18 -0.53
N PHE A 146 3.89 -6.36 -1.69
CA PHE A 146 2.43 -6.48 -1.80
C PHE A 146 1.88 -7.70 -1.03
N ASN A 147 2.60 -8.82 -1.03
CA ASN A 147 2.22 -9.99 -0.24
C ASN A 147 2.28 -9.73 1.27
N ALA A 148 3.33 -9.04 1.76
CA ALA A 148 3.43 -8.66 3.17
C ALA A 148 2.28 -7.73 3.59
N ALA A 149 1.89 -6.79 2.71
CA ALA A 149 0.73 -5.93 2.92
C ALA A 149 -0.59 -6.73 2.97
N ILE A 150 -0.79 -7.70 2.08
CA ILE A 150 -1.99 -8.57 2.10
C ILE A 150 -2.03 -9.42 3.38
N GLU A 151 -0.90 -9.99 3.80
CA GLU A 151 -0.80 -10.80 5.01
C GLU A 151 -1.20 -9.99 6.25
N VAL A 152 -0.65 -8.79 6.42
CA VAL A 152 -1.01 -7.95 7.57
C VAL A 152 -2.44 -7.43 7.49
N ALA A 153 -2.94 -7.12 6.29
CA ALA A 153 -4.31 -6.66 6.09
C ALA A 153 -5.33 -7.75 6.50
N ARG A 154 -5.01 -9.03 6.29
CA ARG A 154 -5.89 -10.15 6.64
C ARG A 154 -5.75 -10.63 8.09
N LYS A 155 -4.67 -10.26 8.79
CA LYS A 155 -4.28 -10.86 10.09
C LYS A 155 -5.40 -10.91 11.13
N ASP A 156 -6.24 -9.87 11.17
CA ASP A 156 -7.34 -9.73 12.14
C ASP A 156 -8.73 -9.79 11.46
N GLY A 157 -8.84 -10.52 10.33
CA GLY A 157 -10.08 -10.61 9.55
C GLY A 157 -10.35 -9.38 8.67
N GLY A 158 -9.38 -8.50 8.52
CA GLY A 158 -9.49 -7.32 7.67
C GLY A 158 -9.62 -7.66 6.18
N ARG A 159 -10.22 -6.72 5.44
CA ARG A 159 -10.66 -6.87 4.06
C ARG A 159 -9.78 -6.00 3.15
N PRO A 160 -8.81 -6.59 2.43
CA PRO A 160 -7.88 -5.81 1.63
C PRO A 160 -8.58 -5.14 0.45
N VAL A 161 -8.30 -3.87 0.25
CA VAL A 161 -8.81 -3.05 -0.84
C VAL A 161 -7.70 -2.15 -1.38
N LEU A 162 -7.84 -1.71 -2.63
CA LEU A 162 -6.98 -0.70 -3.22
C LEU A 162 -7.72 0.04 -4.31
N ASP A 163 -7.20 1.21 -4.66
CA ASP A 163 -7.59 1.99 -5.82
C ASP A 163 -6.39 2.20 -6.75
N CYS A 164 -6.67 2.32 -8.05
CA CYS A 164 -5.66 2.60 -9.06
C CYS A 164 -6.23 3.51 -10.13
N LEU A 165 -5.44 4.50 -10.55
CA LEU A 165 -5.79 5.31 -11.73
C LEU A 165 -5.95 4.40 -12.95
N ARG A 166 -7.07 4.54 -13.66
CA ARG A 166 -7.39 3.73 -14.84
C ARG A 166 -6.38 3.92 -15.98
N THR A 167 -5.80 5.11 -16.08
CA THR A 167 -4.74 5.42 -17.06
C THR A 167 -3.44 4.67 -16.79
N ASN A 168 -3.26 4.14 -15.57
CA ASN A 168 -2.15 3.28 -15.24
C ASN A 168 -2.48 1.83 -15.65
N THR A 169 -2.12 1.45 -16.87
CA THR A 169 -2.48 0.15 -17.46
C THR A 169 -1.60 -1.01 -17.00
N GLY A 170 -0.42 -0.74 -16.41
CA GLY A 170 0.50 -1.75 -15.90
C GLY A 170 -0.03 -2.52 -14.66
N PRO A 171 -0.58 -1.84 -13.63
CA PRO A 171 -1.11 -2.46 -12.42
C PRO A 171 -2.37 -3.31 -12.61
N LEU A 172 -3.24 -3.00 -13.59
CA LEU A 172 -4.52 -3.71 -13.76
C LEU A 172 -4.31 -5.22 -13.96
N ALA A 173 -3.45 -5.60 -14.92
CA ALA A 173 -3.12 -7.00 -15.17
C ALA A 173 -2.30 -7.61 -14.02
N PHE A 174 -1.58 -6.81 -13.24
CA PHE A 174 -0.85 -7.26 -12.06
C PHE A 174 -1.82 -7.66 -10.93
N TYR A 175 -2.85 -6.86 -10.67
CA TYR A 175 -3.86 -7.11 -9.65
C TYR A 175 -4.79 -8.27 -10.03
N GLN A 176 -5.33 -8.27 -11.26
CA GLN A 176 -6.25 -9.32 -11.71
C GLN A 176 -5.64 -10.72 -11.65
N ARG A 177 -4.36 -10.87 -12.04
CA ARG A 177 -3.63 -12.16 -11.93
C ARG A 177 -3.42 -12.63 -10.49
N ARG A 178 -3.58 -11.74 -9.51
CA ARG A 178 -3.45 -12.01 -8.07
C ARG A 178 -4.81 -12.10 -7.37
N GLY A 179 -5.89 -12.31 -8.12
CA GLY A 179 -7.22 -12.55 -7.57
C GLY A 179 -8.01 -11.29 -7.23
N TRP A 180 -7.45 -10.09 -7.44
CA TRP A 180 -8.15 -8.84 -7.20
C TRP A 180 -9.29 -8.66 -8.21
N LYS A 181 -10.43 -8.19 -7.71
CA LYS A 181 -11.64 -7.95 -8.51
C LYS A 181 -12.01 -6.48 -8.47
N MET A 182 -12.24 -5.89 -9.64
CA MET A 182 -12.77 -4.54 -9.76
C MET A 182 -14.24 -4.53 -9.33
N VAL A 183 -14.62 -3.61 -8.44
CA VAL A 183 -15.98 -3.48 -7.88
C VAL A 183 -16.65 -2.18 -8.26
N GLY A 184 -15.90 -1.22 -8.79
CA GLY A 184 -16.44 0.04 -9.23
C GLY A 184 -15.40 0.94 -9.87
N THR A 185 -15.86 2.10 -10.30
CA THR A 185 -15.04 3.18 -10.82
C THR A 185 -15.48 4.46 -10.16
N TRP A 186 -14.51 5.25 -9.72
CA TRP A 186 -14.73 6.55 -9.11
C TRP A 186 -14.18 7.65 -10.01
N HIS A 187 -14.86 8.79 -10.00
CA HIS A 187 -14.40 10.01 -10.65
C HIS A 187 -13.81 10.91 -9.57
N ASN A 188 -12.52 11.21 -9.67
CA ASN A 188 -11.82 11.93 -8.61
C ASN A 188 -11.07 13.16 -9.15
N THR A 189 -11.28 14.32 -8.52
CA THR A 189 -10.52 15.55 -8.80
C THR A 189 -9.70 16.04 -7.60
N ILE A 190 -9.83 15.43 -6.41
CA ILE A 190 -9.20 15.94 -5.17
C ILE A 190 -7.67 15.76 -5.16
N TRP A 191 -7.13 14.83 -5.96
CA TRP A 191 -5.68 14.56 -6.05
C TRP A 191 -5.00 15.50 -7.05
N VAL A 192 -5.76 15.95 -8.06
CA VAL A 192 -5.32 16.86 -9.12
C VAL A 192 -6.46 17.84 -9.40
N PRO A 193 -6.53 18.97 -8.67
CA PRO A 193 -7.63 19.92 -8.81
C PRO A 193 -7.81 20.38 -10.26
N GLY A 194 -9.04 20.28 -10.76
CA GLY A 194 -9.38 20.67 -12.13
C GLY A 194 -9.23 19.57 -13.19
N GLU A 195 -8.80 18.37 -12.80
CA GLU A 195 -8.78 17.20 -13.68
C GLU A 195 -9.74 16.11 -13.19
N GLU A 196 -10.49 15.52 -14.13
CA GLU A 196 -11.35 14.38 -13.86
C GLU A 196 -10.57 13.08 -14.08
N LEU A 197 -10.11 12.47 -12.99
CA LEU A 197 -9.38 11.21 -13.04
C LEU A 197 -10.33 10.03 -12.77
N LEU A 198 -10.23 9.00 -13.61
CA LEU A 198 -10.92 7.74 -13.38
C LEU A 198 -10.05 6.83 -12.51
N VAL A 199 -10.64 6.39 -11.41
CA VAL A 199 -9.99 5.51 -10.44
C VAL A 199 -10.77 4.20 -10.37
N ASP A 200 -10.11 3.09 -10.68
CA ASP A 200 -10.69 1.76 -10.56
C ASP A 200 -10.50 1.23 -9.14
N LEU A 201 -11.59 0.74 -8.55
CA LEU A 201 -11.65 0.28 -7.16
C LEU A 201 -11.62 -1.25 -7.14
N PHE A 202 -10.72 -1.82 -6.34
CA PHE A 202 -10.50 -3.26 -6.26
C PHE A 202 -10.67 -3.79 -4.85
N ILE A 203 -11.17 -5.02 -4.78
CA ILE A 203 -11.17 -5.86 -3.59
C ILE A 203 -10.30 -7.09 -3.82
N LEU A 204 -9.71 -7.64 -2.76
CA LEU A 204 -9.17 -8.99 -2.76
C LEU A 204 -10.13 -9.93 -2.03
N PRO A 205 -10.95 -10.74 -2.74
CA PRO A 205 -11.90 -11.64 -2.10
C PRO A 205 -11.21 -12.63 -1.16
N ASP A 206 -11.96 -13.16 -0.19
CA ASP A 206 -11.50 -14.30 0.58
C ASP A 206 -11.25 -15.51 -0.31
N ASP A 207 -10.26 -16.32 0.08
CA ASP A 207 -10.05 -17.63 -0.52
C ASP A 207 -11.26 -18.51 -0.16
N LYS A 208 -11.97 -19.02 -1.18
CA LYS A 208 -13.12 -19.91 -1.02
C LYS A 208 -12.73 -21.28 -0.49
#